data_AF-A0A0R2FGB0-F1
#
_entry.id   AF-A0A0R2FGB0-F1
#
_cell.length_a   1.000
_cell.length_b   1.000
_cell.length_c   1.000
_cell.angle_alpha   90.00
_cell.angle_beta   90.00
_cell.angle_gamma   90.00
#
_symmetry.space_group_name_H-M   'P 1'
#
loop_
_entity.id
_entity.type
_entity.pdbx_description
1 polymer ?
#
loop_
_entity_poly.entity_id
_entity_poly.type
_entity_poly.pdbx_seq_one_letter_code
_entity_poly.pdbx_strand_id
1 'polypeptide(L)'
;MTRIKNIISNQYHQLNLAERGRIETLRGLDWSIRRIAKALHRNPSTISRELRRGTTTQINANTHIFEQSYLAETGEAVYRKHRLNSCYRGLFDHCQTFCNALVTALKARPRMHSVDTFVHQFKTNYPGVVCPSTPTAYRYIDDQRLAIRNSDLPAKLRRRVKRPGTKHHRINKKNLGHLIEERPTVVQARQELGHWEGDLVKGKRVESEPALMTLTERVSRLEIIVKLPNYHADTCLKAFQKNLYDYGTEYFKIITSDNGAEF
;
A
#
# COMPACT_ATOMS: atom_id res chain seq x y z
N MET A 1 -52.21 21.75 1.56
CA MET A 1 -51.23 22.23 0.56
C MET A 1 -49.95 21.41 0.68
N THR A 2 -49.79 20.40 -0.17
CA THR A 2 -48.64 19.50 -0.18
C THR A 2 -47.45 20.22 -0.81
N ARG A 3 -46.44 20.58 -0.01
CA ARG A 3 -45.17 21.12 -0.50
C ARG A 3 -44.46 20.06 -1.34
N ILE A 4 -44.50 20.21 -2.66
CA ILE A 4 -43.61 19.49 -3.58
C ILE A 4 -42.19 19.94 -3.24
N LYS A 5 -41.44 19.10 -2.51
CA LYS A 5 -40.00 19.31 -2.32
C LYS A 5 -39.35 19.23 -3.69
N ASN A 6 -38.89 20.35 -4.24
CA ASN A 6 -38.00 20.36 -5.40
C ASN A 6 -36.70 19.66 -4.99
N ILE A 7 -36.56 18.38 -5.35
CA ILE A 7 -35.33 17.59 -5.22
C ILE A 7 -34.41 17.96 -6.39
N ILE A 8 -34.09 19.24 -6.54
CA ILE A 8 -33.04 19.65 -7.48
C ILE A 8 -31.74 19.61 -6.70
N SER A 9 -30.94 18.58 -6.97
CA SER A 9 -29.62 18.41 -6.35
C SER A 9 -28.76 19.63 -6.64
N ASN A 10 -28.22 20.25 -5.58
CA ASN A 10 -27.40 21.47 -5.66
C ASN A 10 -25.97 21.19 -6.19
N GLN A 11 -25.75 20.01 -6.76
CA GLN A 11 -24.47 19.62 -7.33
C GLN A 11 -24.39 20.07 -8.78
N TYR A 12 -23.23 20.59 -9.18
CA TYR A 12 -22.99 20.98 -10.55
C TYR A 12 -22.99 19.74 -11.46
N HIS A 13 -23.88 19.73 -12.45
CA HIS A 13 -23.95 18.69 -13.47
C HIS A 13 -23.56 19.29 -14.83
N GLN A 14 -22.68 18.58 -15.55
CA GLN A 14 -22.35 18.92 -16.93
C GLN A 14 -23.59 18.74 -17.81
N LEU A 15 -23.73 19.58 -18.84
CA LEU A 15 -24.78 19.40 -19.84
C LEU A 15 -24.56 18.05 -20.54
N ASN A 16 -25.62 17.29 -20.72
CA ASN A 16 -25.59 16.09 -21.55
C ASN A 16 -25.90 16.43 -23.02
N LEU A 17 -25.71 15.46 -23.93
CA LEU A 17 -25.92 15.68 -25.37
C LEU A 17 -27.37 16.08 -25.69
N ALA A 18 -28.36 15.50 -25.00
CA ALA A 18 -29.77 15.84 -25.20
C ALA A 18 -30.09 17.29 -24.79
N GLU A 19 -29.53 17.77 -23.68
CA GLU A 19 -29.64 19.17 -23.26
C GLU A 19 -28.97 20.11 -24.26
N ARG A 20 -27.81 19.73 -24.82
CA ARG A 20 -27.15 20.50 -25.89
C ARG A 20 -28.02 20.59 -27.15
N GLY A 21 -28.61 19.49 -27.60
CA GLY A 21 -29.54 19.48 -28.72
C GLY A 21 -30.77 20.37 -28.46
N ARG A 22 -31.30 20.37 -27.23
CA ARG A 22 -32.38 21.31 -26.86
C ARG A 22 -31.93 22.77 -26.91
N ILE A 23 -30.70 23.09 -26.49
CA ILE A 23 -30.15 24.45 -26.60
C ILE A 23 -30.07 24.88 -28.07
N GLU A 24 -29.64 23.98 -28.96
CA GLU A 24 -29.58 24.22 -30.39
C GLU A 24 -30.96 24.51 -30.99
N THR A 25 -31.96 23.66 -30.72
CA THR A 25 -33.34 23.89 -31.20
C THR A 25 -33.90 25.21 -30.68
N LEU A 26 -33.75 25.50 -29.37
CA LEU A 26 -34.28 26.71 -28.77
C LEU A 26 -33.55 27.97 -29.27
N ARG A 27 -32.27 27.86 -29.60
CA ARG A 27 -31.50 28.97 -30.18
C ARG A 27 -31.93 29.26 -31.60
N GLY A 28 -32.25 28.24 -32.40
CA GLY A 28 -32.84 28.40 -33.74
C GLY A 28 -34.24 29.03 -33.74
N LEU A 29 -34.93 29.03 -32.60
CA LEU A 29 -36.19 29.77 -32.37
C LEU A 29 -35.96 31.20 -31.83
N ASP A 30 -34.72 31.70 -31.85
CA ASP A 30 -34.31 33.00 -31.32
C ASP A 30 -34.57 33.21 -29.82
N TRP A 31 -34.59 32.13 -29.02
CA TRP A 31 -34.75 32.28 -27.58
C TRP A 31 -33.53 32.94 -26.94
N SER A 32 -33.78 33.83 -25.98
CA SER A 32 -32.73 34.45 -25.19
C SER A 32 -32.09 33.46 -24.20
N ILE A 33 -30.82 33.69 -23.87
CA ILE A 33 -30.05 32.84 -22.94
C ILE A 33 -30.82 32.62 -21.62
N ARG A 34 -31.44 33.67 -21.07
CA ARG A 34 -32.21 33.59 -19.82
C ARG A 34 -33.45 32.72 -19.96
N ARG A 35 -34.14 32.77 -21.11
CA ARG A 35 -35.32 31.95 -21.39
C ARG A 35 -34.95 30.47 -21.53
N ILE A 36 -33.88 30.17 -22.27
CA ILE A 36 -33.33 28.82 -22.42
C ILE A 36 -32.91 28.25 -21.05
N ALA A 37 -32.21 29.05 -20.24
CA ALA A 37 -31.77 28.67 -18.91
C ALA A 37 -32.95 28.30 -17.99
N LYS A 38 -34.04 29.09 -18.02
CA LYS A 38 -35.26 28.80 -17.26
C LYS A 38 -35.94 27.51 -17.72
N ALA A 39 -36.02 27.27 -19.03
CA ALA A 39 -36.63 26.07 -19.61
C ALA A 39 -35.85 24.78 -19.29
N LEU A 40 -34.51 24.87 -19.22
CA LEU A 40 -33.65 23.73 -18.90
C LEU A 40 -33.32 23.62 -17.40
N HIS A 41 -33.87 24.50 -16.55
CA HIS A 41 -33.52 24.60 -15.13
C HIS A 41 -32.00 24.72 -14.88
N ARG A 42 -31.30 25.47 -15.73
CA ARG A 42 -29.86 25.74 -15.64
C ARG A 42 -29.58 27.20 -15.33
N ASN A 43 -28.36 27.49 -14.86
CA ASN A 43 -27.92 28.87 -14.70
C ASN A 43 -27.67 29.52 -16.08
N PRO A 44 -28.05 30.80 -16.31
CA PRO A 44 -27.76 31.51 -17.56
C PRO A 44 -26.29 31.50 -17.96
N SER A 45 -25.37 31.52 -16.99
CA SER A 45 -23.92 31.42 -17.22
C SER A 45 -23.52 30.07 -17.83
N THR A 46 -24.21 28.99 -17.49
CA THR A 46 -23.96 27.66 -18.08
C THR A 46 -24.33 27.65 -19.56
N ILE A 47 -25.51 28.20 -19.90
CA ILE A 47 -25.96 28.31 -21.29
C ILE A 47 -25.05 29.23 -22.10
N SER A 48 -24.65 30.38 -21.54
CA SER A 48 -23.73 31.30 -22.23
C SER A 48 -22.36 30.66 -22.52
N ARG A 49 -21.79 29.92 -21.56
CA ARG A 49 -20.53 29.19 -21.76
C ARG A 49 -20.67 28.06 -22.78
N GLU A 50 -21.81 27.38 -22.80
CA GLU A 50 -22.10 26.32 -23.77
C GLU A 50 -22.22 26.89 -25.20
N LEU A 51 -23.01 27.94 -25.38
CA LEU A 51 -23.15 28.61 -26.67
C LEU A 51 -21.79 29.06 -27.20
N ARG A 52 -20.99 29.75 -26.37
CA ARG A 52 -19.62 30.14 -26.74
C ARG A 52 -18.73 28.95 -27.14
N ARG A 53 -18.94 27.78 -26.55
CA ARG A 53 -18.16 26.57 -26.84
C ARG A 53 -18.53 25.96 -28.18
N GLY A 54 -19.82 25.95 -28.55
CA GLY A 54 -20.33 25.31 -29.76
C GLY A 54 -20.73 26.25 -30.89
N THR A 55 -20.50 27.55 -30.77
CA THR A 55 -20.70 28.50 -31.88
C THR A 55 -19.52 28.43 -32.82
N THR A 56 -19.80 28.19 -34.11
CA THR A 56 -18.81 28.12 -35.18
C THR A 56 -19.30 28.87 -36.41
N THR A 57 -18.36 29.30 -37.25
CA THR A 57 -18.67 29.85 -38.56
C THR A 57 -19.11 28.71 -39.49
N GLN A 58 -20.29 28.84 -40.10
CA GLN A 58 -20.81 27.93 -41.12
C GLN A 58 -21.11 28.71 -42.40
N ILE A 59 -21.02 28.05 -43.55
CA ILE A 59 -21.45 28.63 -44.82
C ILE A 59 -22.92 28.26 -45.00
N ASN A 60 -23.75 29.27 -45.17
CA ASN A 60 -25.15 29.05 -45.52
C ASN A 60 -25.23 28.50 -46.96
N ALA A 61 -25.83 27.32 -47.13
CA ALA A 61 -25.88 26.64 -48.43
C ALA A 61 -26.65 27.44 -49.50
N ASN A 62 -27.58 28.31 -49.10
CA ASN A 62 -28.42 29.07 -50.03
C ASN A 62 -27.83 30.42 -50.38
N THR A 63 -27.15 31.08 -49.44
CA THR A 63 -26.62 32.44 -49.64
C THR A 63 -25.10 32.48 -49.83
N HIS A 64 -24.40 31.37 -49.58
CA HIS A 64 -22.94 31.28 -49.52
C HIS A 64 -22.25 32.28 -48.58
N ILE A 65 -23.02 32.87 -47.65
CA ILE A 65 -22.51 33.79 -46.64
C ILE A 65 -22.07 33.00 -45.42
N PHE A 66 -20.99 33.47 -44.78
CA PHE A 66 -20.52 32.95 -43.50
C PHE A 66 -21.40 33.47 -42.36
N GLU A 67 -21.98 32.55 -41.59
CA GLU A 67 -22.85 32.86 -40.45
C GLU A 67 -22.36 32.12 -39.19
N GLN A 68 -22.52 32.76 -38.02
CA GLN A 68 -22.22 32.15 -36.73
C GLN A 68 -23.42 31.34 -36.26
N SER A 69 -23.32 30.01 -36.24
CA SER A 69 -24.36 29.14 -35.73
C SER A 69 -23.85 28.28 -34.58
N TYR A 70 -24.70 28.05 -33.58
CA TYR A 70 -24.43 27.08 -32.52
C TYR A 70 -24.84 25.70 -32.98
N LEU A 71 -23.93 24.73 -32.85
CA LEU A 71 -24.18 23.32 -33.16
C LEU A 71 -23.91 22.47 -31.92
N ALA A 72 -24.88 21.64 -31.51
CA ALA A 72 -24.73 20.82 -30.29
C ALA A 72 -23.54 19.85 -30.40
N GLU A 73 -23.33 19.28 -31.59
CA GLU A 73 -22.25 18.34 -31.86
C GLU A 73 -20.87 18.98 -31.68
N THR A 74 -20.71 20.23 -32.11
CA THR A 74 -19.45 20.97 -31.94
C THR A 74 -19.18 21.26 -30.47
N GLY A 75 -20.22 21.67 -29.71
CA GLY A 75 -20.14 21.87 -28.27
C GLY A 75 -19.73 20.62 -27.50
N GLU A 76 -20.28 19.46 -27.89
CA GLU A 76 -19.91 18.15 -27.37
C GLU A 76 -18.47 17.77 -27.73
N ALA A 77 -18.05 17.94 -28.99
CA ALA A 77 -16.71 17.62 -29.47
C ALA A 77 -15.63 18.42 -28.74
N VAL A 78 -15.83 19.74 -28.59
CA VAL A 78 -14.92 20.62 -27.84
C VAL A 78 -14.91 20.23 -26.35
N TYR A 79 -16.06 19.92 -25.76
CA TYR A 79 -16.13 19.43 -24.38
C TYR A 79 -15.31 18.15 -24.19
N ARG A 80 -15.46 17.16 -25.06
CA ARG A 80 -14.69 15.90 -25.01
C ARG A 80 -13.20 16.16 -25.16
N LYS A 81 -12.78 17.00 -26.12
CA LYS A 81 -11.38 17.39 -26.30
C LYS A 81 -10.80 18.01 -25.03
N HIS A 82 -11.51 18.94 -24.41
CA HIS A 82 -11.08 19.56 -23.16
C HIS A 82 -11.04 18.56 -22.01
N ARG A 83 -12.00 17.62 -21.94
CA ARG A 83 -12.07 16.61 -20.89
C ARG A 83 -10.92 15.61 -21.00
N LEU A 84 -10.53 15.20 -22.20
CA LEU A 84 -9.35 14.37 -22.44
C LEU A 84 -8.06 15.04 -21.95
N ASN A 85 -7.96 16.36 -22.13
CA ASN A 85 -6.82 17.16 -21.67
C ASN A 85 -6.90 17.51 -20.18
N SER A 86 -8.05 17.29 -19.54
CA SER A 86 -8.27 17.54 -18.10
C SER A 86 -7.81 16.35 -17.27
N CYS A 87 -6.58 15.88 -17.52
CA CYS A 87 -5.92 14.86 -16.72
C CYS A 87 -4.84 15.51 -15.84
N TYR A 88 -4.74 15.06 -14.60
CA TYR A 88 -3.59 15.37 -13.75
C TYR A 88 -2.39 14.62 -14.32
N ARG A 89 -1.36 15.34 -14.79
CA ARG A 89 -0.06 14.73 -15.12
C ARG A 89 0.50 14.13 -13.83
N GLY A 90 0.61 12.82 -13.81
CA GLY A 90 0.89 12.07 -12.59
C GLY A 90 2.32 12.33 -12.13
N LEU A 91 2.59 12.15 -10.83
CA LEU A 91 3.96 12.19 -10.29
C LEU A 91 4.94 11.32 -11.10
N PHE A 92 4.45 10.25 -11.72
CA PHE A 92 5.20 9.35 -12.60
C PHE A 92 5.89 10.09 -13.75
N ASP A 93 5.20 11.04 -14.37
CA ASP A 93 5.70 11.77 -15.55
C ASP A 93 6.85 12.72 -15.18
N HIS A 94 6.98 13.04 -13.89
CA HIS A 94 7.99 13.94 -13.34
C HIS A 94 9.13 13.23 -12.63
N CYS A 95 9.05 11.90 -12.41
CA CYS A 95 10.05 11.14 -11.68
C CYS A 95 10.86 10.18 -12.57
N GLN A 96 11.01 10.46 -13.87
CA GLN A 96 11.67 9.56 -14.82
C GLN A 96 13.12 9.24 -14.42
N THR A 97 13.87 10.21 -13.87
CA THR A 97 15.22 10.01 -13.35
C THR A 97 15.25 8.95 -12.25
N PHE A 98 14.33 9.05 -11.29
CA PHE A 98 14.16 8.05 -10.24
C PHE A 98 13.77 6.69 -10.81
N CYS A 99 12.81 6.64 -11.74
CA CYS A 99 12.33 5.41 -12.36
C CYS A 99 13.46 4.65 -13.07
N ASN A 100 14.25 5.34 -13.88
CA ASN A 100 15.38 4.73 -14.60
C ASN A 100 16.45 4.21 -13.62
N ALA A 101 16.79 5.00 -12.60
CA ALA A 101 17.78 4.62 -11.61
C ALA A 101 17.32 3.41 -10.75
N LEU A 102 16.02 3.36 -10.40
CA LEU A 102 15.43 2.22 -9.68
C LEU A 102 15.50 0.93 -10.51
N VAL A 103 15.21 1.00 -11.82
CA VAL A 103 15.31 -0.15 -12.74
C VAL A 103 16.73 -0.70 -12.77
N THR A 104 17.72 0.19 -12.95
CA THR A 104 19.13 -0.19 -12.97
C THR A 104 19.57 -0.82 -11.65
N ALA A 105 19.25 -0.18 -10.52
CA ALA A 105 19.65 -0.65 -9.20
C ALA A 105 19.04 -2.01 -8.83
N LEU A 106 17.78 -2.25 -9.17
CA LEU A 106 17.11 -3.53 -8.87
C LEU A 106 17.55 -4.66 -9.80
N LYS A 107 18.01 -4.38 -11.03
CA LYS A 107 18.53 -5.40 -11.95
C LYS A 107 20.03 -5.67 -11.80
N ALA A 108 20.75 -4.87 -11.00
CA ALA A 108 22.17 -5.05 -10.73
C ALA A 108 22.48 -6.45 -10.18
N ARG A 109 23.66 -6.97 -10.53
CA ARG A 109 24.21 -8.24 -10.02
C ARG A 109 25.62 -7.99 -9.49
N PRO A 110 25.88 -8.08 -8.17
CA PRO A 110 24.92 -8.38 -7.11
C PRO A 110 23.91 -7.24 -6.89
N ARG A 111 22.68 -7.59 -6.50
CA ARG A 111 21.67 -6.61 -6.10
C ARG A 111 22.00 -6.08 -4.71
N MET A 112 22.21 -4.78 -4.61
CA MET A 112 22.53 -4.10 -3.34
C MET A 112 21.31 -3.50 -2.62
N HIS A 113 20.23 -3.21 -3.34
CA HIS A 113 19.10 -2.45 -2.81
C HIS A 113 17.77 -3.20 -2.89
N SER A 114 16.94 -3.02 -1.86
CA SER A 114 15.49 -3.21 -1.96
C SER A 114 14.83 -1.94 -2.53
N VAL A 115 13.55 -2.00 -2.91
CA VAL A 115 12.80 -0.80 -3.35
C VAL A 115 12.86 0.28 -2.27
N ASP A 116 12.68 -0.10 -1.00
CA ASP A 116 12.63 0.83 0.12
C ASP A 116 14.00 1.44 0.42
N THR A 117 15.04 0.60 0.50
CA THR A 117 16.42 1.05 0.68
C THR A 117 16.83 2.00 -0.44
N PHE A 118 16.46 1.69 -1.69
CA PHE A 118 16.76 2.54 -2.83
C PHE A 118 16.03 3.89 -2.74
N VAL A 119 14.73 3.91 -2.43
CA VAL A 119 13.98 5.16 -2.27
C VAL A 119 14.61 6.05 -1.20
N HIS A 120 15.00 5.46 -0.07
CA HIS A 120 15.64 6.21 1.01
C HIS A 120 17.00 6.77 0.59
N GLN A 121 17.87 5.94 0.02
CA GLN A 121 19.19 6.35 -0.45
C GLN A 121 19.12 7.39 -1.58
N PHE A 122 18.19 7.22 -2.54
CA PHE A 122 18.00 8.16 -3.64
C PHE A 122 17.59 9.53 -3.11
N LYS A 123 16.69 9.58 -2.13
CA LYS A 123 16.25 10.83 -1.50
C LYS A 123 17.41 11.54 -0.76
N THR A 124 18.29 10.78 -0.11
CA THR A 124 19.47 11.32 0.57
C THR A 124 20.53 11.83 -0.42
N ASN A 125 20.78 11.08 -1.50
CA ASN A 125 21.83 11.42 -2.46
C ASN A 125 21.41 12.54 -3.44
N TYR A 126 20.11 12.69 -3.70
CA TYR A 126 19.58 13.67 -4.66
C TYR A 126 18.50 14.58 -4.02
N PRO A 127 18.86 15.39 -3.00
CA PRO A 127 17.92 16.32 -2.40
C PRO A 127 17.52 17.38 -3.44
N GLY A 128 16.25 17.38 -3.85
CA GLY A 128 15.70 18.31 -4.86
C GLY A 128 15.24 17.62 -6.15
N VAL A 129 15.63 16.36 -6.38
CA VAL A 129 15.06 15.55 -7.46
C VAL A 129 13.73 14.94 -7.01
N VAL A 130 12.75 14.91 -7.90
CA VAL A 130 11.42 14.32 -7.63
C VAL A 130 11.57 12.83 -7.31
N CYS A 131 11.30 12.48 -6.06
CA CYS A 131 11.39 11.11 -5.55
C CYS A 131 10.02 10.64 -5.03
N PRO A 132 9.42 9.60 -5.63
CA PRO A 132 8.20 8.98 -5.12
C PRO A 132 8.44 8.29 -3.77
N SER A 133 7.39 8.23 -2.94
CA SER A 133 7.42 7.41 -1.72
C SER A 133 7.53 5.92 -2.03
N THR A 134 8.04 5.11 -1.10
CA THR A 134 8.14 3.64 -1.27
C THR A 134 6.82 3.00 -1.69
N PRO A 135 5.65 3.29 -1.08
CA PRO A 135 4.36 2.78 -1.55
C PRO A 135 4.03 3.18 -3.00
N THR A 136 4.40 4.40 -3.40
CA THR A 136 4.19 4.88 -4.77
C THR A 136 5.08 4.14 -5.76
N ALA A 137 6.33 3.88 -5.42
CA ALA A 137 7.23 3.08 -6.24
C ALA A 137 6.69 1.65 -6.44
N TYR A 138 6.19 1.01 -5.39
CA TYR A 138 5.51 -0.29 -5.51
C TYR A 138 4.28 -0.24 -6.41
N ARG A 139 3.44 0.79 -6.29
CA ARG A 139 2.30 0.99 -7.21
C ARG A 139 2.75 1.07 -8.66
N TYR A 140 3.85 1.75 -8.97
CA TYR A 140 4.36 1.83 -10.34
C TYR A 140 4.82 0.47 -10.88
N ILE A 141 5.37 -0.39 -10.03
CA ILE A 141 5.72 -1.77 -10.39
C ILE A 141 4.45 -2.61 -10.59
N ASP A 142 3.44 -2.43 -9.73
CA ASP A 142 2.15 -3.14 -9.80
C ASP A 142 1.36 -2.80 -11.06
N ASP A 143 1.29 -1.51 -11.39
CA ASP A 143 0.66 -0.97 -12.59
C ASP A 143 1.48 -1.24 -13.87
N GLN A 144 2.60 -1.97 -13.76
CA GLN A 144 3.52 -2.30 -14.86
C GLN A 144 4.03 -1.07 -15.63
N ARG A 145 4.19 0.05 -14.93
CA ARG A 145 4.70 1.30 -15.52
C ARG A 145 6.22 1.33 -15.61
N LEU A 146 6.91 0.42 -14.93
CA LEU A 146 8.37 0.29 -14.92
C LEU A 146 8.79 -0.96 -15.70
N ALA A 147 10.01 -0.94 -16.26
CA ALA A 147 10.64 -2.09 -16.90
C ALA A 147 11.14 -3.15 -15.89
N ILE A 148 10.41 -3.33 -14.79
CA ILE A 148 10.63 -4.30 -13.71
C ILE A 148 9.31 -5.01 -13.46
N ARG A 149 9.34 -6.33 -13.35
CA ARG A 149 8.18 -7.13 -12.97
C ARG A 149 8.24 -7.50 -11.50
N ASN A 150 7.08 -7.88 -10.97
CA ASN A 150 6.99 -8.40 -9.60
C ASN A 150 7.86 -9.64 -9.36
N SER A 151 8.13 -10.44 -10.40
CA SER A 151 9.05 -11.58 -10.37
C SER A 151 10.52 -11.18 -10.17
N ASP A 152 10.88 -9.96 -10.53
CA ASP A 152 12.25 -9.47 -10.33
C ASP A 152 12.49 -9.12 -8.85
N LEU A 153 11.44 -8.92 -8.05
CA LEU A 153 11.56 -8.58 -6.64
C LEU A 153 11.80 -9.85 -5.79
N PRO A 154 12.78 -9.86 -4.86
CA PRO A 154 13.18 -11.06 -4.13
C PRO A 154 12.12 -11.52 -3.11
N ALA A 155 11.32 -10.58 -2.60
CA ALA A 155 10.15 -10.87 -1.80
C ALA A 155 9.10 -9.78 -2.06
N LYS A 156 8.14 -10.04 -2.95
CA LYS A 156 6.91 -9.26 -2.95
C LYS A 156 6.04 -9.79 -1.81
N LEU A 157 6.33 -9.32 -0.60
CA LEU A 157 5.58 -9.71 0.58
C LEU A 157 4.12 -9.38 0.32
N ARG A 158 3.29 -10.40 0.14
CA ARG A 158 1.84 -10.23 -0.01
C ARG A 158 1.38 -9.65 1.32
N ARG A 159 1.18 -8.32 1.40
CA ARG A 159 0.71 -7.68 2.63
C ARG A 159 -0.66 -8.26 2.90
N ARG A 160 -0.76 -9.17 3.87
CA ARG A 160 -2.04 -9.64 4.39
C ARG A 160 -2.73 -8.41 4.98
N VAL A 161 -3.60 -7.78 4.20
CA VAL A 161 -4.44 -6.69 4.66
C VAL A 161 -5.30 -7.29 5.78
N LYS A 162 -4.98 -6.96 7.03
CA LYS A 162 -5.82 -7.34 8.17
C LYS A 162 -7.17 -6.67 7.94
N ARG A 163 -8.17 -7.47 7.54
CA ARG A 163 -9.56 -7.04 7.58
C ARG A 163 -9.87 -6.62 9.03
N PRO A 164 -10.69 -5.58 9.26
CA PRO A 164 -11.19 -5.27 10.59
C PRO A 164 -12.11 -6.41 11.03
N GLY A 165 -11.50 -7.46 11.58
CA GLY A 165 -12.15 -8.53 12.32
C GLY A 165 -11.81 -8.35 13.78
N THR A 166 -12.77 -8.67 14.64
CA THR A 166 -12.65 -8.67 16.09
C THR A 166 -11.33 -9.35 16.47
N LYS A 167 -10.41 -8.58 17.05
CA LYS A 167 -9.21 -9.17 17.66
C LYS A 167 -9.72 -10.02 18.82
N HIS A 168 -9.65 -11.34 18.69
CA HIS A 168 -9.70 -12.18 19.86
C HIS A 168 -8.51 -11.81 20.74
N HIS A 169 -8.76 -11.08 21.82
CA HIS A 169 -7.83 -10.98 22.92
C HIS A 169 -7.68 -12.39 23.48
N ARG A 170 -6.67 -13.12 23.00
CA ARG A 170 -6.27 -14.38 23.61
C ARG A 170 -5.65 -13.97 24.94
N ILE A 171 -6.41 -14.16 26.02
CA ILE A 171 -5.85 -14.10 27.35
C ILE A 171 -4.91 -15.31 27.43
N ASN A 172 -3.60 -15.08 27.54
CA ASN A 172 -2.64 -16.14 27.79
C ASN A 172 -3.01 -16.76 29.15
N LYS A 173 -3.77 -17.85 29.11
CA LYS A 173 -4.46 -18.43 30.27
C LYS A 173 -3.53 -19.24 31.20
N LYS A 174 -2.22 -19.21 30.97
CA LYS A 174 -1.24 -19.97 31.75
C LYS A 174 -0.10 -19.04 32.16
N ASN A 175 0.04 -18.81 33.48
CA ASN A 175 1.30 -18.35 34.07
C ASN A 175 2.23 -19.57 34.08
N LEU A 176 3.14 -19.64 33.11
CA LEU A 176 4.10 -20.76 32.97
C LEU A 176 5.40 -20.50 33.76
N GLY A 177 5.56 -19.33 34.38
CA GLY A 177 6.74 -18.99 35.17
C GLY A 177 6.97 -17.48 35.28
N HIS A 178 8.14 -17.11 35.78
CA HIS A 178 8.62 -15.73 35.85
C HIS A 178 8.81 -15.13 34.46
N LEU A 179 8.61 -13.81 34.33
CA LEU A 179 8.85 -13.14 33.05
C LEU A 179 10.35 -13.11 32.73
N ILE A 180 10.69 -13.13 31.44
CA ILE A 180 12.07 -13.02 30.99
C ILE A 180 12.74 -11.70 31.42
N GLU A 181 11.93 -10.67 31.67
CA GLU A 181 12.35 -9.37 32.20
C GLU A 181 12.72 -9.42 33.69
N GLU A 182 12.28 -10.45 34.42
CA GLU A 182 12.57 -10.65 35.85
C GLU A 182 13.85 -11.46 36.09
N ARG A 183 14.67 -11.69 35.04
CA ARG A 183 15.93 -12.44 35.18
C ARG A 183 16.86 -11.77 36.21
N PRO A 184 17.62 -12.57 37.00
CA PRO A 184 18.59 -12.02 37.93
C PRO A 184 19.56 -11.07 37.24
N THR A 185 19.90 -9.96 37.89
CA THR A 185 20.80 -8.92 37.35
C THR A 185 22.16 -9.49 36.94
N VAL A 186 22.65 -10.51 37.64
CA VAL A 186 23.88 -11.24 37.33
C VAL A 186 23.84 -11.87 35.92
N VAL A 187 22.71 -12.45 35.52
CA VAL A 187 22.51 -13.04 34.18
C VAL A 187 22.40 -11.96 33.10
N GLN A 188 21.79 -10.82 33.44
CA GLN A 188 21.60 -9.71 32.51
C GLN A 188 22.89 -8.96 32.21
N ALA A 189 23.79 -8.83 33.20
CA ALA A 189 25.06 -8.16 33.07
C ALA A 189 26.02 -8.83 32.06
N ARG A 190 25.87 -10.14 31.83
CA ARG A 190 26.73 -10.95 30.93
C ARG A 190 28.22 -10.85 31.27
N GLN A 191 28.56 -10.88 32.56
CA GLN A 191 29.93 -10.74 33.05
C GLN A 191 30.58 -12.05 33.50
N GLU A 192 29.79 -13.11 33.67
CA GLU A 192 30.23 -14.38 34.21
C GLU A 192 29.79 -15.55 33.32
N LEU A 193 30.70 -16.51 33.12
CA LEU A 193 30.42 -17.74 32.38
C LEU A 193 29.52 -18.70 33.17
N GLY A 194 28.73 -19.47 32.43
CA GLY A 194 27.87 -20.54 32.96
C GLY A 194 26.41 -20.14 33.08
N HIS A 195 26.03 -18.98 32.53
CA HIS A 195 24.63 -18.60 32.38
C HIS A 195 24.15 -18.92 30.97
N TRP A 196 23.12 -19.76 30.87
CA TRP A 196 22.64 -20.28 29.59
C TRP A 196 21.21 -19.84 29.31
N GLU A 197 20.92 -19.61 28.03
CA GLU A 197 19.58 -19.32 27.53
C GLU A 197 19.09 -20.48 26.68
N GLY A 198 17.96 -21.07 27.08
CA GLY A 198 17.32 -22.15 26.35
C GLY A 198 16.24 -21.61 25.42
N ASP A 199 16.26 -22.05 24.17
CA ASP A 199 15.21 -21.80 23.18
C ASP A 199 14.88 -23.09 22.43
N LEU A 200 13.72 -23.11 21.79
CA LEU A 200 13.24 -24.25 21.03
C LEU A 200 12.84 -23.85 19.59
N VAL A 201 13.57 -24.40 18.63
CA VAL A 201 13.32 -24.20 17.20
C VAL A 201 12.42 -25.30 16.67
N LYS A 202 11.18 -24.93 16.31
CA LYS A 202 10.21 -25.83 15.68
C LYS A 202 10.25 -25.71 14.17
N GLY A 203 10.50 -26.81 13.47
CA GLY A 203 10.44 -26.85 12.00
C GLY A 203 9.01 -26.73 11.47
N LYS A 204 8.11 -27.62 11.92
CA LYS A 204 6.66 -27.56 11.66
C LYS A 204 5.91 -27.53 12.98
N ARG A 205 4.82 -26.75 13.04
CA ARG A 205 3.96 -26.66 14.24
C ARG A 205 2.99 -27.85 14.34
N VAL A 206 3.54 -29.06 14.46
CA VAL A 206 2.79 -30.29 14.72
C VAL A 206 3.47 -31.01 15.88
N GLU A 207 2.69 -31.43 16.89
CA GLU A 207 3.19 -31.87 18.20
C GLU A 207 4.18 -33.04 18.14
N SER A 208 4.02 -33.91 17.16
CA SER A 208 4.84 -35.10 16.93
C SER A 208 6.07 -34.85 16.04
N GLU A 209 6.32 -33.63 15.58
CA GLU A 209 7.45 -33.33 14.70
C GLU A 209 8.72 -33.00 15.51
N PRO A 210 9.90 -33.34 14.98
CA PRO A 210 11.17 -33.05 15.63
C PRO A 210 11.39 -31.55 15.82
N ALA A 211 12.06 -31.22 16.91
CA ALA A 211 12.46 -29.85 17.25
C ALA A 211 13.96 -29.81 17.54
N LEU A 212 14.55 -28.62 17.51
CA LEU A 212 15.91 -28.40 18.02
C LEU A 212 15.79 -27.62 19.32
N MET A 213 16.42 -28.12 20.38
CA MET A 213 16.66 -27.36 21.59
C MET A 213 18.04 -26.71 21.48
N THR A 214 18.09 -25.41 21.70
CA THR A 214 19.33 -24.63 21.64
C THR A 214 19.62 -24.07 23.03
N LEU A 215 20.84 -24.29 23.53
CA LEU A 215 21.35 -23.67 24.75
C LEU A 215 22.48 -22.74 24.35
N THR A 216 22.29 -21.43 24.54
CA THR A 216 23.28 -20.41 24.23
C THR A 216 23.88 -19.86 25.51
N GLU A 217 25.19 -19.97 25.66
CA GLU A 217 25.93 -19.36 26.77
C GLU A 217 25.98 -17.83 26.57
N ARG A 218 25.64 -17.08 27.62
CA ARG A 218 25.31 -15.65 27.50
C ARG A 218 26.51 -14.71 27.29
N VAL A 219 27.73 -15.16 27.60
CA VAL A 219 28.96 -14.37 27.49
C VAL A 219 29.78 -14.79 26.27
N SER A 220 30.22 -16.05 26.24
CA SER A 220 31.01 -16.68 25.18
C SER A 220 30.23 -16.92 23.88
N ARG A 221 28.89 -16.95 23.95
CA ARG A 221 28.02 -17.34 22.82
C ARG A 221 28.26 -18.75 22.29
N LEU A 222 28.87 -19.62 23.10
CA LEU A 222 28.92 -21.05 22.81
C LEU A 222 27.49 -21.58 22.70
N GLU A 223 27.25 -22.43 21.72
CA GLU A 223 25.92 -22.93 21.42
C GLU A 223 25.91 -24.46 21.40
N ILE A 224 25.00 -25.04 22.19
CA ILE A 224 24.72 -26.47 22.23
C ILE A 224 23.38 -26.69 21.54
N ILE A 225 23.37 -27.48 20.48
CA ILE A 225 22.16 -27.77 19.69
C ILE A 225 21.85 -29.25 19.79
N VAL A 226 20.65 -29.55 20.28
CA VAL A 226 20.18 -30.91 20.54
C VAL A 226 18.95 -31.19 19.69
N LYS A 227 19.00 -32.22 18.86
CA LYS A 227 17.83 -32.67 18.11
C LYS A 227 16.90 -33.48 19.02
N LEU A 228 15.67 -33.02 19.15
CA LEU A 228 14.60 -33.67 19.89
C LEU A 228 13.63 -34.39 18.94
N PRO A 229 13.08 -35.55 19.32
CA PRO A 229 12.08 -36.25 18.52
C PRO A 229 10.72 -35.53 18.51
N ASN A 230 10.41 -34.77 19.56
CA ASN A 230 9.23 -33.94 19.72
C ASN A 230 9.53 -32.82 20.72
N TYR A 231 8.59 -31.87 20.88
CA TYR A 231 8.75 -30.71 21.77
C TYR A 231 7.89 -30.77 23.04
N HIS A 232 7.49 -31.96 23.48
CA HIS A 232 6.83 -32.09 24.77
C HIS A 232 7.80 -31.75 25.92
N ALA A 233 7.27 -31.17 27.00
CA ALA A 233 8.08 -30.73 28.14
C ALA A 233 8.94 -31.86 28.74
N ASP A 234 8.39 -33.07 28.85
CA ASP A 234 9.13 -34.23 29.35
C ASP A 234 10.33 -34.61 28.47
N THR A 235 10.19 -34.49 27.14
CA THR A 235 11.27 -34.77 26.19
C THR A 235 12.36 -33.72 26.29
N CYS A 236 11.98 -32.44 26.40
CA CYS A 236 12.91 -31.33 26.55
C CYS A 236 13.70 -31.47 27.86
N LEU A 237 13.01 -31.74 28.98
CA LEU A 237 13.64 -31.94 30.29
C LEU A 237 14.64 -33.10 30.29
N LYS A 238 14.27 -34.25 29.72
CA LYS A 238 15.17 -35.42 29.64
C LYS A 238 16.41 -35.13 28.80
N ALA A 239 16.23 -34.50 27.64
CA ALA A 239 17.35 -34.11 26.80
C ALA A 239 18.25 -33.09 27.49
N PHE A 240 17.66 -32.14 28.22
CA PHE A 240 18.37 -31.14 28.97
C PHE A 240 19.22 -31.74 30.10
N GLN A 241 18.61 -32.56 30.96
CA GLN A 241 19.32 -33.29 32.01
C GLN A 241 20.47 -34.12 31.44
N LYS A 242 20.23 -34.83 30.33
CA LYS A 242 21.27 -35.62 29.66
C LYS A 242 22.46 -34.74 29.24
N ASN A 243 22.22 -33.57 28.65
CA ASN A 243 23.30 -32.67 28.24
C ASN A 243 24.03 -32.07 29.45
N LEU A 244 23.33 -31.69 30.52
CA LEU A 244 23.96 -31.21 31.74
C LEU A 244 24.95 -32.22 32.33
N TYR A 245 24.57 -33.51 32.36
CA TYR A 245 25.45 -34.56 32.87
C TYR A 245 26.60 -34.89 31.92
N ASP A 246 26.40 -34.80 30.61
CA ASP A 246 27.43 -35.10 29.59
C ASP A 246 28.54 -34.04 29.59
N TYR A 247 28.18 -32.77 29.71
CA TYR A 247 29.15 -31.66 29.75
C TYR A 247 29.71 -31.38 31.14
N GLY A 248 29.01 -31.76 32.21
CA GLY A 248 29.37 -31.47 33.60
C GLY A 248 28.51 -30.34 34.18
N THR A 249 27.88 -30.58 35.33
CA THR A 249 26.94 -29.64 35.95
C THR A 249 27.59 -28.35 36.43
N GLU A 250 28.90 -28.37 36.70
CA GLU A 250 29.70 -27.23 37.14
C GLU A 250 29.78 -26.09 36.09
N TYR A 251 29.54 -26.39 34.81
CA TYR A 251 29.52 -25.42 33.73
C TYR A 251 28.16 -24.71 33.56
N PHE A 252 27.17 -25.06 34.38
CA PHE A 252 25.80 -24.55 34.29
C PHE A 252 25.35 -23.97 35.63
N LYS A 253 25.41 -22.64 35.76
CA LYS A 253 25.00 -21.90 36.97
C LYS A 253 23.52 -21.55 36.97
N ILE A 254 23.06 -20.84 35.94
CA ILE A 254 21.66 -20.41 35.80
C ILE A 254 21.25 -20.64 34.37
N ILE A 255 20.07 -21.23 34.20
CA ILE A 255 19.49 -21.48 32.88
C ILE A 255 18.12 -20.83 32.83
N THR A 256 17.88 -20.08 31.76
CA THR A 256 16.64 -19.33 31.58
C THR A 256 16.04 -19.66 30.22
N SER A 257 14.75 -19.98 30.16
CA SER A 257 13.98 -20.14 28.93
C SER A 257 12.93 -19.03 28.81
N ASP A 258 12.19 -19.01 27.70
CA ASP A 258 10.93 -18.27 27.66
C ASP A 258 9.83 -19.05 28.42
N ASN A 259 8.67 -18.41 28.60
CA ASN A 259 7.47 -19.05 29.15
C ASN A 259 6.75 -19.90 28.09
N GLY A 260 7.51 -20.58 27.22
CA GLY A 260 6.99 -21.55 26.29
C GLY A 260 6.36 -22.73 27.04
N ALA A 261 5.33 -23.36 26.48
CA ALA A 261 4.70 -24.53 27.12
C ALA A 261 5.56 -25.80 27.05
N GLU A 262 6.76 -25.69 26.46
CA GLU A 262 7.72 -26.77 26.25
C GLU A 262 8.81 -26.83 27.33
N PHE A 263 8.93 -25.79 28.15
CA PHE A 263 9.89 -25.65 29.23
C PHE A 263 9.15 -25.51 30.57
#